data_AF-A0AA38M1F7-F1
#
_entry.id   AF-A0AA38M1F7-F1
#
_cell.length_a   1.000
_cell.length_b   1.000
_cell.length_c   1.000
_cell.angle_alpha   90.00
_cell.angle_beta   90.00
_cell.angle_gamma   90.00
#
_symmetry.space_group_name_H-M   'P 1'
#
loop_
_entity.id
_entity.type
_entity.pdbx_description
1 polymer ?
#
loop_
_entity_poly.entity_id
_entity_poly.type
_entity_poly.pdbx_seq_one_letter_code
_entity_poly.pdbx_strand_id
1 'polypeptide(L)'
;MPGMRCAVFVIYHRFPQGNNLTSSTIGNEWIRRCKRADKMNPNTSVICSTHFTQQDYERDLQNELLGLPQKKILKQTAVPVLNLPSLHKGTQ
;
A
#
# COMPACT_ATOMS: atom_id res chain seq x y z
N MET A 1 33.75 -1.03 -3.40
CA MET A 1 32.56 -1.47 -4.16
C MET A 1 31.50 -0.39 -4.03
N PRO A 2 31.20 0.42 -5.07
CA PRO A 2 30.17 1.45 -4.97
C PRO A 2 28.80 0.78 -4.99
N GLY A 3 28.08 0.94 -3.88
CA GLY A 3 26.77 0.36 -3.63
C GLY A 3 25.74 0.76 -4.68
N MET A 4 25.17 -0.27 -5.29
CA MET A 4 23.97 -0.18 -6.10
C MET A 4 22.84 0.36 -5.22
N ARG A 5 22.62 1.67 -5.29
CA ARG A 5 21.35 2.26 -4.85
C ARG A 5 20.31 1.74 -5.81
N CYS A 6 19.72 0.58 -5.50
CA CYS A 6 18.50 0.13 -6.15
C CYS A 6 17.54 1.30 -6.09
N ALA A 7 17.25 1.93 -7.23
CA ALA A 7 16.19 2.92 -7.32
C ALA A 7 14.91 2.21 -6.89
N VAL A 8 14.49 2.41 -5.64
CA VAL A 8 13.23 1.86 -5.17
C VAL A 8 12.17 2.67 -5.89
N PHE A 9 11.62 2.12 -6.97
CA PHE A 9 10.45 2.68 -7.63
C PHE A 9 9.27 2.57 -6.67
N VAL A 10 9.12 3.60 -5.82
CA VAL A 10 8.01 3.73 -4.89
C VAL A 10 6.79 4.20 -5.68
N ILE A 11 5.73 3.39 -5.65
CA ILE A 11 4.43 3.74 -6.23
C ILE A 11 3.52 4.17 -5.09
N TYR A 12 2.73 5.21 -5.33
CA TYR A 12 1.78 5.72 -4.35
C TYR A 12 0.39 5.17 -4.64
N HIS A 13 -0.19 4.50 -3.66
CA HIS A 13 -1.54 3.95 -3.72
C HIS A 13 -2.50 4.84 -2.95
N ARG A 14 -3.63 5.16 -3.57
CA ARG A 14 -4.73 5.87 -2.91
C ARG A 14 -5.48 4.91 -1.99
N PHE A 15 -6.12 5.47 -0.97
CA PHE A 15 -7.04 4.69 -0.15
C PHE A 15 -8.15 4.09 -1.00
N PRO A 16 -8.63 2.88 -0.67
CA PRO A 16 -9.73 2.25 -1.40
C PRO A 16 -10.96 3.17 -1.40
N GLN A 17 -11.42 3.52 -2.61
CA GLN A 17 -12.60 4.35 -2.82
C GLN A 17 -13.79 3.47 -3.17
N GLY A 18 -14.91 3.64 -2.47
CA GLY A 18 -16.12 2.85 -2.67
C GLY A 18 -17.11 3.04 -1.53
N ASN A 19 -18.38 2.76 -1.80
CA ASN A 19 -19.46 2.75 -0.80
C ASN A 19 -19.77 1.34 -0.27
N ASN A 20 -18.92 0.35 -0.58
CA ASN A 20 -19.11 -1.01 -0.13
C ASN A 20 -18.46 -1.24 1.25
N LEU A 21 -19.02 -2.17 2.04
CA LEU A 21 -18.54 -2.46 3.40
C LEU A 21 -17.06 -2.86 3.43
N THR A 22 -16.60 -3.63 2.45
CA THR A 22 -15.22 -4.10 2.34
C THR A 22 -14.24 -2.93 2.22
N SER A 23 -14.49 -1.99 1.30
CA SER A 23 -13.64 -0.82 1.06
C SER A 23 -13.58 0.11 2.28
N SER A 24 -14.71 0.31 2.97
CA SER A 24 -14.76 1.07 4.22
C SER A 24 -13.95 0.39 5.33
N THR A 25 -14.09 -0.93 5.49
CA THR A 25 -13.38 -1.70 6.51
C THR A 25 -11.87 -1.69 6.28
N ILE A 26 -11.44 -1.93 5.04
CA ILE A 26 -10.02 -1.95 4.67
C ILE A 26 -9.43 -0.53 4.75
N GLY A 27 -10.16 0.50 4.31
CA GLY A 27 -9.75 1.89 4.46
C GLY A 27 -9.53 2.29 5.92
N ASN A 28 -10.43 1.88 6.83
CA ASN A 28 -10.27 2.10 8.27
C ASN A 28 -9.03 1.38 8.83
N GLU A 29 -8.74 0.16 8.38
CA GLU A 29 -7.52 -0.55 8.77
C GLU A 29 -6.24 0.13 8.26
N TRP A 30 -6.27 0.72 7.05
CA TRP A 30 -5.16 1.54 6.57
C TRP A 30 -4.93 2.75 7.47
N ILE A 31 -5.99 3.49 7.83
CA ILE A 31 -5.91 4.65 8.74
C ILE A 31 -5.33 4.22 10.09
N ARG A 32 -5.86 3.14 10.66
CA ARG A 32 -5.42 2.59 11.95
C ARG A 32 -3.93 2.24 11.93
N ARG A 33 -3.44 1.66 10.85
CA ARG A 33 -2.04 1.25 10.72
C ARG A 33 -1.07 2.39 10.46
N CYS A 34 -1.51 3.49 9.85
CA CYS A 34 -0.69 4.70 9.74
C CYS A 34 -0.37 5.33 11.10
N LYS A 35 -1.21 5.10 12.13
CA LYS A 35 -1.01 5.60 13.52
C LYS A 35 -0.64 7.09 13.60
N ARG A 36 -1.17 7.89 12.69
CA ARG A 36 -0.93 9.33 12.65
C ARG A 36 -1.72 10.01 13.77
N ALA A 37 -1.08 10.91 14.51
CA ALA A 37 -1.73 11.69 15.56
C ALA A 37 -2.54 12.87 14.99
N ASP A 38 -2.19 13.36 13.80
CA ASP A 38 -2.91 14.42 13.09
C ASP A 38 -4.15 13.91 12.34
N LYS A 39 -5.09 14.83 12.06
CA LYS A 39 -6.25 14.57 11.21
C LYS A 39 -5.79 14.29 9.77
N MET A 40 -5.59 13.01 9.46
CA MET A 40 -5.34 12.55 8.10
C MET A 40 -6.65 12.58 7.29
N ASN A 41 -6.60 13.15 6.09
CA ASN A 41 -7.68 13.04 5.12
C ASN A 41 -7.44 11.84 4.18
N PRO A 42 -8.20 10.74 4.27
CA PRO A 42 -7.99 9.54 3.44
C PRO A 42 -8.25 9.81 1.94
N ASN A 43 -9.00 10.85 1.58
CA ASN A 43 -9.29 11.18 0.18
C ASN A 43 -8.09 11.78 -0.58
N THR A 44 -7.21 12.47 0.14
CA THR A 44 -6.01 13.11 -0.43
C THR A 44 -4.73 12.38 -0.07
N SER A 45 -4.79 11.46 0.91
CA SER A 45 -3.63 10.73 1.39
C SER A 45 -3.33 9.52 0.51
N VAL A 46 -2.05 9.14 0.50
CA VAL A 46 -1.54 8.00 -0.26
C VAL A 46 -0.58 7.18 0.60
N ILE A 47 -0.47 5.89 0.29
CA ILE A 47 0.46 4.95 0.94
C ILE A 47 1.48 4.45 -0.09
N CYS A 48 2.76 4.48 0.29
CA CYS A 48 3.86 3.97 -0.52
C CYS A 48 3.75 2.45 -0.73
N SER A 49 4.13 1.96 -1.91
CA SER A 49 4.15 0.54 -2.27
C SER A 49 5.03 -0.31 -1.36
N THR A 50 5.98 0.30 -0.65
CA THR A 50 6.88 -0.33 0.33
C THR A 50 6.17 -0.87 1.56
N HIS A 51 4.90 -0.51 1.76
CA HIS A 51 4.06 -1.02 2.86
C HIS A 51 3.26 -2.27 2.47
N PHE A 52 3.26 -2.66 1.19
CA PHE A 52 2.52 -3.80 0.66
C PHE A 52 3.47 -4.89 0.17
N THR A 53 3.06 -6.14 0.30
CA THR A 53 3.79 -7.29 -0.24
C THR A 53 3.41 -7.53 -1.70
N GLN A 54 4.22 -8.31 -2.44
CA GLN A 54 3.89 -8.67 -3.82
C GLN A 54 2.58 -9.48 -3.92
N GLN A 55 2.19 -10.19 -2.85
CA GLN A 55 0.97 -10.98 -2.81
C GLN A 55 -0.29 -10.13 -2.63
N ASP A 56 -0.14 -8.89 -2.18
CA ASP A 56 -1.25 -7.92 -2.04
C ASP A 56 -1.69 -7.34 -3.39
N TYR A 57 -0.91 -7.56 -4.45
CA TYR A 57 -1.23 -7.09 -5.79
C TYR A 57 -2.07 -8.10 -6.56
N GLU A 58 -3.00 -7.59 -7.36
CA GLU A 58 -3.73 -8.36 -8.35
C GLU A 58 -2.86 -8.58 -9.58
N ARG A 59 -2.99 -9.77 -10.17
CA ARG A 59 -2.34 -10.09 -11.44
C ARG A 59 -3.14 -9.44 -12.56
N ASP A 60 -2.52 -8.48 -13.23
CA ASP A 60 -3.10 -7.80 -14.40
C ASP A 60 -3.05 -8.70 -15.63
N LEU A 61 -3.90 -9.74 -15.63
CA LEU A 61 -4.01 -10.72 -16.71
C LEU A 61 -4.34 -10.06 -18.05
N GLN A 62 -5.14 -8.98 -18.01
CA GLN A 62 -5.54 -8.26 -19.21
C GLN A 62 -4.32 -7.64 -19.92
N ASN A 63 -3.49 -6.87 -19.19
CA ASN A 63 -2.30 -6.29 -19.80
C ASN A 63 -1.26 -7.36 -20.14
N GLU A 64 -1.17 -8.44 -19.35
CA GLU A 64 -0.29 -9.58 -19.65
C GLU A 64 -0.65 -10.22 -21.00
N LEU A 65 -1.94 -10.50 -21.26
CA LEU A 65 -2.41 -11.09 -22.51
C LEU A 65 -2.25 -10.16 -23.72
N LEU A 66 -2.33 -8.84 -23.50
CA LEU A 66 -2.20 -7.83 -24.55
C LEU A 66 -0.74 -7.40 -24.80
N GLY A 67 0.23 -7.93 -24.06
CA GLY A 67 1.63 -7.52 -24.14
C GLY A 67 1.87 -6.07 -23.67
N LEU A 68 0.96 -5.52 -22.87
CA LEU A 68 1.05 -4.17 -22.32
C LEU A 68 1.76 -4.16 -20.96
N PRO A 69 2.31 -3.01 -20.52
CA PRO A 69 2.88 -2.89 -19.18
C PRO A 69 1.86 -3.25 -18.10
N GLN A 70 2.24 -4.16 -17.20
CA GLN A 70 1.37 -4.57 -16.09
C GLN A 70 1.16 -3.43 -15.10
N LYS A 71 -0.09 -3.18 -14.73
CA LYS A 71 -0.41 -2.23 -13.67
C LYS A 71 -0.27 -2.89 -12.32
N LYS A 72 0.31 -2.17 -11.36
CA LYS A 72 0.35 -2.61 -9.96
C LYS A 72 -0.94 -2.20 -9.27
N ILE A 73 -1.94 -3.07 -9.34
CA ILE A 73 -3.26 -2.87 -8.73
C ILE A 73 -3.29 -3.64 -7.41
N LEU A 74 -3.70 -2.99 -6.32
CA LEU A 74 -3.87 -3.66 -5.02
C LEU A 74 -5.21 -4.39 -4.98
N LYS A 75 -5.22 -5.57 -4.35
CA LYS A 75 -6.43 -6.30 -4.01
C LYS A 75 -7.33 -5.46 -3.12
N GLN A 76 -8.64 -5.66 -3.23
CA GLN A 76 -9.61 -5.00 -2.35
C GLN A 76 -9.41 -5.33 -0.86
N THR A 77 -8.78 -6.46 -0.55
CA THR A 77 -8.48 -6.91 0.82
C THR A 77 -7.06 -6.56 1.27
N ALA A 78 -6.27 -5.90 0.42
CA ALA A 78 -4.89 -5.56 0.74
C ALA A 78 -4.85 -4.55 1.89
N VAL A 79 -4.03 -4.83 2.90
CA VAL A 79 -3.74 -3.91 4.01
C VAL A 79 -2.23 -3.69 4.11
N PRO A 80 -1.77 -2.47 4.47
CA PRO A 80 -0.35 -2.23 4.63
C PRO A 80 0.16 -3.05 5.83
N VAL A 81 1.10 -3.96 5.60
CA VAL A 81 1.66 -4.82 6.66
C VAL A 81 3.15 -4.57 6.91
N LEU A 82 3.86 -4.04 5.91
CA LEU A 82 5.30 -3.82 5.98
C LEU A 82 5.64 -2.40 6.44
N ASN A 83 6.79 -2.24 7.09
CA ASN A 83 7.39 -0.95 7.47
C ASN A 83 6.40 -0.02 8.20
N LEU A 84 5.47 -0.59 8.97
CA LEU A 84 4.55 0.19 9.77
C LEU A 84 5.33 0.97 10.82
N PRO A 85 4.87 2.18 11.19
CA PRO A 85 5.45 2.92 12.31
C PRO A 85 5.27 2.08 13.58
N SER A 86 6.29 1.31 13.94
CA SER A 86 6.33 0.57 15.18
C SER A 86 6.44 1.59 16.30
N LEU A 87 5.52 1.46 17.26
CA LEU A 87 5.77 1.87 18.64
C LEU A 87 7.07 1.16 19.03
N HIS A 88 8.10 1.93 19.35
CA HIS A 88 9.40 1.49 19.87
C HIS A 88 9.23 0.21 20.70
N LYS A 89 9.62 -0.95 20.14
CA LYS A 89 9.95 -2.08 21.00
C LYS A 89 11.31 -1.73 21.60
N GLY A 90 11.27 -1.28 22.84
CA GLY A 90 12.47 -1.21 23.66
C GLY A 90 13.08 -2.61 23.68
N THR A 91 14.22 -2.74 23.03
CA THR A 91 15.15 -3.83 23.28
C THR A 91 16.42 -3.16 23.76
N GLN A 92 16.49 -3.00 25.07
CA GLN A 92 17.70 -3.12 25.85
C GLN A 92 17.38 -4.03 27.03
#